data_AF-A0A819B2E7-F1
#
_entry.id   AF-A0A819B2E7-F1
#
_cell.length_a   1.000
_cell.length_b   1.000
_cell.length_c   1.000
_cell.angle_alpha   90.00
_cell.angle_beta   90.00
_cell.angle_gamma   90.00
#
_symmetry.space_group_name_H-M   'P 1'
#
loop_
_entity.id
_entity.type
_entity.pdbx_description
1 polymer ?
#
loop_
_entity_poly.entity_id
_entity_poly.type
_entity_poly.pdbx_seq_one_letter_code
_entity_poly.pdbx_strand_id
1 'polypeptide(L)'
;METCATCNSRAGNLKCPGCQGIFCRDHMSSHRNELTQQVEEFESELKKFQKTSGVANADLKSSWTSYIDAWETKSIQKIQETAKEARQQLETMFVTNEEENIGNIHKIEEQIHQNKPDDNFDERDLAIWKEKLDKLKEIISKPNISVKEQKIESSFINEIRVNERDVFDQTCGDVHIKEENQLACHNFNLFASHGEIRGKREYSNGIHRIRLKIETLDIHP
;
A
#
# COMPACT_ATOMS: atom_id res chain seq x y z
N MET A 1 51.98 -4.08 70.24
CA MET A 1 51.58 -2.74 69.75
C MET A 1 51.46 -2.84 68.25
N GLU A 2 50.28 -2.58 67.71
CA GLU A 2 50.11 -2.53 66.25
C GLU A 2 50.75 -1.24 65.72
N THR A 3 51.54 -1.36 64.66
CA THR A 3 52.24 -0.24 64.01
C THR A 3 51.42 0.31 62.86
N CYS A 4 51.61 1.58 62.53
CA CYS A 4 50.94 2.22 61.40
C CYS A 4 51.24 1.50 60.08
N ALA A 5 50.20 1.07 59.37
CA ALA A 5 50.28 0.33 58.10
C ALA A 5 51.06 1.07 56.99
N THR A 6 51.07 2.40 57.01
CA THR A 6 51.77 3.21 56.00
C THR A 6 53.26 3.41 56.29
N CYS A 7 53.67 3.61 57.56
CA CYS A 7 55.05 3.99 57.87
C CYS A 7 55.82 3.02 58.75
N ASN A 8 55.16 2.03 59.37
CA ASN A 8 55.74 1.03 60.28
C ASN A 8 56.57 1.53 61.48
N SER A 9 56.78 2.84 61.63
CA SER A 9 57.65 3.42 62.65
C SER A 9 56.92 4.00 63.86
N ARG A 10 55.62 4.28 63.74
CA ARG A 10 54.80 4.89 64.82
C ARG A 10 53.70 3.92 65.25
N ALA A 11 53.31 4.00 66.53
CA ALA A 11 52.16 3.28 67.05
C ALA A 11 50.89 3.69 66.26
N GLY A 12 50.20 2.69 65.73
CA GLY A 12 48.94 2.88 65.04
C GLY A 12 47.80 2.84 66.05
N ASN A 13 47.10 3.97 66.21
CA ASN A 13 46.07 4.12 67.24
C ASN A 13 44.67 4.32 66.64
N LEU A 14 44.57 4.44 65.31
CA LEU A 14 43.32 4.72 64.59
C LEU A 14 43.09 3.63 63.56
N LYS A 15 41.97 2.91 63.69
CA LYS A 15 41.57 1.88 62.75
C LYS A 15 40.51 2.41 61.79
N CYS A 16 40.72 2.22 60.49
CA CYS A 16 39.73 2.55 59.47
C CYS A 16 38.69 1.41 59.39
N PRO A 17 37.38 1.68 59.53
CA PRO A 17 36.36 0.64 59.47
C PRO A 17 36.18 0.06 58.06
N GLY A 18 36.51 0.82 57.01
CA GLY A 18 36.37 0.38 55.61
C GLY A 18 37.47 -0.59 55.18
N CYS A 19 38.73 -0.14 55.19
CA CYS A 19 39.86 -0.97 54.76
C CYS A 19 40.48 -1.82 55.88
N GLN A 20 39.98 -1.70 57.12
CA GLN A 20 40.48 -2.37 58.33
C GLN A 20 41.94 -2.02 58.69
N GLY A 21 42.59 -1.10 57.96
CA GLY A 21 43.95 -0.65 58.20
C GLY A 21 44.10 0.16 59.49
N ILE A 22 45.24 0.00 60.15
CA ILE A 22 45.60 0.69 61.40
C ILE A 22 46.64 1.75 61.08
N PHE A 23 46.36 3.00 61.43
CA PHE A 23 47.16 4.16 61.04
C PHE A 23 47.56 5.00 62.25
N CYS A 24 48.68 5.73 62.13
CA CYS A 24 48.94 6.87 63.01
C CYS A 24 48.05 8.06 62.59
N ARG A 25 47.97 9.09 63.44
CA ARG A 25 47.09 10.25 63.23
C ARG A 25 47.30 10.91 61.85
N ASP A 26 48.55 11.12 61.46
CA ASP A 26 48.91 11.81 60.21
C ASP A 26 48.56 10.98 58.96
N HIS A 27 48.84 9.67 58.98
CA HIS A 27 48.50 8.79 57.86
C HIS A 27 46.99 8.49 57.79
N MET A 28 46.26 8.57 58.92
CA MET A 28 44.80 8.48 58.89
C MET A 28 44.17 9.71 58.22
N SER A 29 44.72 10.92 58.44
CA SER A 29 44.29 12.11 57.71
C SER A 29 44.66 12.04 56.23
N SER A 30 45.86 11.56 55.89
CA SER A 30 46.26 11.34 54.48
C SER A 30 45.31 10.35 53.80
N HIS A 31 45.03 9.21 54.44
CA HIS A 31 44.12 8.20 53.90
C HIS A 31 42.70 8.74 53.68
N ARG A 32 42.19 9.57 54.60
CA ARG A 32 40.89 10.21 54.42
C ARG A 32 40.88 11.23 53.29
N ASN A 33 41.95 12.02 53.15
CA ASN A 33 42.11 12.94 52.02
C ASN A 33 42.21 12.15 50.69
N GLU A 34 42.96 11.05 50.71
CA GLU A 34 42.93 9.88 49.82
C GLU A 34 41.54 9.62 49.21
N LEU A 35 40.63 9.27 50.11
CA LEU A 35 39.26 8.90 49.79
C LEU A 35 38.42 10.08 49.32
N THR A 36 38.56 11.26 49.94
CA THR A 36 37.85 12.47 49.51
C THR A 36 38.18 12.81 48.07
N GLN A 37 39.47 12.76 47.69
CA GLN A 37 39.89 13.00 46.32
C GLN A 37 39.29 11.98 45.35
N GLN A 38 39.28 10.69 45.70
CA GLN A 38 38.65 9.65 44.87
C GLN A 38 37.14 9.87 44.68
N VAL A 39 36.44 10.36 45.70
CA VAL A 39 35.01 10.71 45.60
C VAL A 39 34.81 11.90 44.66
N GLU A 40 35.62 12.95 44.79
CA GLU A 40 35.56 14.13 43.91
C GLU A 40 35.85 13.76 42.43
N GLU A 41 36.82 12.88 42.19
CA GLU A 41 37.14 12.33 40.87
C GLU A 41 35.95 11.55 40.30
N PHE A 42 35.35 10.66 41.10
CA PHE A 42 34.17 9.89 40.70
C PHE A 42 32.96 10.79 40.39
N GLU A 43 32.70 11.82 41.20
CA GLU A 43 31.65 12.80 40.93
C GLU A 43 31.88 13.57 39.63
N SER A 44 33.14 13.90 39.32
CA SER A 44 33.53 14.54 38.07
C SER A 44 33.29 13.63 36.86
N GLU A 45 33.67 12.36 36.97
CA GLU A 45 33.40 11.35 35.93
C GLU A 45 31.91 11.15 35.70
N LEU A 46 31.12 11.06 36.76
CA LEU A 46 29.66 10.90 36.67
C LEU A 46 29.01 12.08 35.94
N LYS A 47 29.42 13.32 36.24
CA LYS A 47 28.95 14.53 35.53
C LYS A 47 29.33 14.51 34.05
N LYS A 48 30.55 14.08 33.71
CA LYS A 48 30.99 13.94 32.31
C LYS A 48 30.14 12.91 31.58
N PHE A 49 29.89 11.75 32.20
CA PHE A 49 29.07 10.69 31.62
C PHE A 49 27.60 11.12 31.40
N GLN A 50 27.00 11.85 32.35
CA GLN A 50 25.65 12.40 32.18
C GLN A 50 25.58 13.37 31.00
N LYS A 51 26.58 14.22 30.83
CA LYS A 51 26.63 15.15 29.70
C LYS A 51 26.81 14.43 28.36
N THR A 52 27.72 13.46 28.27
CA THR A 52 27.97 12.73 27.02
C THR A 52 26.81 11.82 26.63
N SER A 53 26.17 11.16 27.61
CA SER A 53 24.96 10.35 27.37
C SER A 53 23.78 11.19 26.90
N GLY A 54 23.61 12.41 27.44
CA GLY A 54 22.58 13.35 26.98
C GLY A 54 22.77 13.76 25.52
N VAL A 55 24.01 14.08 25.12
CA VAL A 55 24.36 14.42 23.73
C VAL A 55 24.14 13.22 22.80
N ALA A 56 24.65 12.03 23.16
CA ALA A 56 24.48 10.83 22.35
C ALA A 56 23.00 10.44 22.14
N ASN A 57 22.17 10.59 23.18
CA ASN A 57 20.73 10.34 23.06
C ASN A 57 20.03 11.38 22.17
N ALA A 58 20.43 12.65 22.24
CA ALA A 58 19.88 13.69 21.38
C ALA A 58 20.24 13.43 19.90
N ASP A 59 21.48 13.02 19.63
CA ASP A 59 21.95 12.68 18.28
C ASP A 59 21.21 11.46 17.71
N LEU A 60 21.03 10.39 18.51
CA LEU A 60 20.24 9.22 18.10
C LEU A 60 18.79 9.58 17.84
N LYS A 61 18.17 10.35 18.74
CA LYS A 61 16.78 10.82 18.56
C LYS A 61 16.64 11.63 17.28
N SER A 62 17.56 12.55 17.01
CA SER A 62 17.57 13.36 15.79
C SER A 62 17.68 12.48 14.54
N SER A 63 18.62 11.53 14.56
CA SER A 63 18.80 10.57 13.45
C SER A 63 17.55 9.73 13.19
N TRP A 64 16.91 9.21 14.23
CA TRP A 64 15.70 8.39 14.08
C TRP A 64 14.50 9.22 13.62
N THR A 65 14.37 10.45 14.12
CA THR A 65 13.33 11.39 13.67
C THR A 65 13.51 11.68 12.18
N SER A 66 14.73 12.02 11.75
CA SER A 66 15.02 12.25 10.33
C SER A 66 14.74 11.03 9.45
N TYR A 67 14.98 9.82 9.95
CA TYR A 67 14.61 8.59 9.24
C TYR A 67 13.10 8.45 9.08
N ILE A 68 12.32 8.73 10.13
CA ILE A 68 10.85 8.71 10.10
C ILE A 68 10.33 9.77 9.12
N ASP A 69 10.84 11.00 9.17
CA ASP A 69 10.44 12.09 8.28
C ASP A 69 10.72 11.75 6.81
N ALA A 70 11.88 11.13 6.54
CA ALA A 70 12.25 10.67 5.20
C ALA A 70 11.33 9.53 4.72
N TRP A 71 10.96 8.61 5.60
CA TRP A 71 10.02 7.53 5.30
C TRP A 71 8.61 8.08 5.01
N GLU A 72 8.13 9.03 5.81
CA GLU A 72 6.82 9.68 5.62
C GLU A 72 6.78 10.41 4.28
N THR A 73 7.79 11.25 4.02
CA THR A 73 7.91 12.01 2.77
C THR A 73 7.88 11.10 1.54
N LYS A 74 8.69 10.03 1.55
CA LYS A 74 8.72 9.05 0.45
C LYS A 74 7.38 8.33 0.27
N SER A 75 6.69 8.02 1.36
CA SER A 75 5.39 7.34 1.32
C SER A 75 4.31 8.24 0.72
N ILE A 76 4.26 9.52 1.14
CA ILE A 76 3.35 10.52 0.57
C ILE A 76 3.61 10.71 -0.92
N GLN A 77 4.88 10.85 -1.31
CA GLN A 77 5.25 11.01 -2.71
C GLN A 77 4.77 9.83 -3.55
N LYS A 78 4.97 8.60 -3.07
CA LYS A 78 4.52 7.39 -3.77
C LYS A 78 3.00 7.36 -3.96
N ILE A 79 2.23 7.73 -2.93
CA ILE A 79 0.76 7.85 -3.03
C ILE A 79 0.39 8.85 -4.13
N GLN A 80 1.03 10.01 -4.12
CA GLN A 80 0.75 11.08 -5.07
C GLN A 80 1.08 10.67 -6.51
N GLU A 81 2.21 9.99 -6.72
CA GLU A 81 2.64 9.45 -8.01
C GLU A 81 1.63 8.40 -8.51
N THR A 82 1.29 7.40 -7.70
CA THR A 82 0.29 6.38 -8.08
C THR A 82 -1.08 7.01 -8.38
N ALA A 83 -1.53 7.98 -7.58
CA ALA A 83 -2.78 8.68 -7.83
C ALA A 83 -2.74 9.51 -9.12
N LYS A 84 -1.58 10.11 -9.45
CA LYS A 84 -1.39 10.84 -10.71
C LYS A 84 -1.44 9.91 -11.91
N GLU A 85 -0.75 8.78 -11.84
CA GLU A 85 -0.76 7.76 -12.90
C GLU A 85 -2.16 7.22 -13.14
N ALA A 86 -2.90 6.88 -12.08
CA ALA A 86 -4.28 6.41 -12.19
C ALA A 86 -5.20 7.44 -12.86
N ARG A 87 -5.08 8.74 -12.50
CA ARG A 87 -5.84 9.81 -13.17
C ARG A 87 -5.47 9.95 -14.64
N GLN A 88 -4.18 9.86 -14.97
CA GLN A 88 -3.73 9.98 -16.35
C GLN A 88 -4.20 8.81 -17.22
N GLN A 89 -4.19 7.59 -16.67
CA GLN A 89 -4.76 6.41 -17.34
C GLN A 89 -6.26 6.58 -17.57
N LEU A 90 -6.99 7.06 -16.58
CA LEU A 90 -8.42 7.33 -16.69
C LEU A 90 -8.72 8.34 -17.81
N GLU A 91 -7.98 9.45 -17.84
CA GLU A 91 -8.12 10.46 -18.89
C GLU A 91 -7.86 9.87 -20.28
N THR A 92 -6.79 9.07 -20.41
CA THR A 92 -6.45 8.42 -21.68
C THR A 92 -7.56 7.48 -22.13
N MET A 93 -8.14 6.69 -21.22
CA MET A 93 -9.28 5.82 -21.54
C MET A 93 -10.50 6.62 -22.00
N PHE A 94 -10.79 7.77 -21.39
CA PHE A 94 -11.89 8.63 -21.84
C PHE A 94 -11.65 9.20 -23.24
N VAL A 95 -10.46 9.73 -23.50
CA VAL A 95 -10.09 10.27 -24.81
C VAL A 95 -10.16 9.18 -25.89
N THR A 96 -9.59 8.01 -25.64
CA THR A 96 -9.64 6.89 -26.60
C THR A 96 -11.08 6.43 -26.85
N ASN A 97 -11.91 6.35 -25.82
CA ASN A 97 -13.31 5.98 -25.98
C ASN A 97 -14.11 7.06 -26.75
N GLU A 98 -13.81 8.34 -26.53
CA GLU A 98 -14.41 9.44 -27.31
C GLU A 98 -14.03 9.36 -28.79
N GLU A 99 -12.74 9.17 -29.09
CA GLU A 99 -12.25 9.00 -30.47
C GLU A 99 -12.89 7.81 -31.17
N GLU A 100 -13.03 6.66 -30.49
CA GLU A 100 -13.71 5.48 -31.02
C GLU A 100 -15.20 5.75 -31.30
N ASN A 101 -15.88 6.45 -30.38
CA ASN A 101 -17.28 6.83 -30.56
C ASN A 101 -17.46 7.78 -31.75
N ILE A 102 -16.60 8.78 -31.90
CA ILE A 102 -16.62 9.70 -33.06
C ILE A 102 -16.40 8.92 -34.37
N GLY A 103 -15.43 8.01 -34.40
CA GLY A 103 -15.18 7.15 -35.57
C GLY A 103 -16.38 6.27 -35.93
N ASN A 104 -17.09 5.74 -34.94
CA ASN A 104 -18.29 4.95 -35.16
C ASN A 104 -19.48 5.80 -35.63
N ILE A 105 -19.62 7.05 -35.15
CA ILE A 105 -20.60 8.00 -35.66
C ILE A 105 -20.33 8.30 -37.14
N HIS A 106 -19.08 8.61 -37.51
CA HIS A 106 -18.72 8.87 -38.91
C HIS A 106 -18.99 7.68 -39.83
N LYS A 107 -18.77 6.43 -39.38
CA LYS A 107 -19.15 5.25 -40.17
C LYS A 107 -20.64 5.16 -40.45
N ILE A 108 -21.49 5.56 -39.51
CA ILE A 108 -22.95 5.62 -39.72
C ILE A 108 -23.27 6.74 -40.72
N GLU A 109 -22.67 7.92 -40.57
CA GLU A 109 -22.85 9.05 -41.49
C GLU A 109 -22.43 8.71 -42.93
N GLU A 110 -21.30 8.00 -43.10
CA GLU A 110 -20.82 7.53 -44.40
C GLU A 110 -21.78 6.52 -45.02
N GLN A 111 -22.28 5.55 -44.25
CA GLN A 111 -23.28 4.58 -44.74
C GLN A 111 -24.56 5.28 -45.20
N ILE A 112 -25.02 6.28 -44.46
CA ILE A 112 -26.17 7.10 -44.85
C ILE A 112 -25.85 7.88 -46.14
N HIS A 113 -24.69 8.55 -46.21
CA HIS A 113 -24.32 9.35 -47.39
C HIS A 113 -24.06 8.51 -48.64
N GLN A 114 -23.62 7.26 -48.51
CA GLN A 114 -23.40 6.36 -49.65
C GLN A 114 -24.72 5.82 -50.21
N ASN A 115 -25.73 5.58 -49.37
CA ASN A 115 -26.99 4.99 -49.83
C ASN A 115 -28.04 6.03 -50.28
N LYS A 116 -27.87 7.30 -49.85
CA LYS A 116 -28.80 8.40 -50.16
C LYS A 116 -28.85 8.83 -51.64
N PRO A 117 -27.75 8.87 -52.42
CA PRO A 117 -27.77 9.33 -53.81
C PRO A 117 -28.45 8.34 -54.76
N ASP A 118 -28.39 7.05 -54.46
CA ASP A 118 -28.90 5.98 -55.31
C ASP A 118 -30.36 5.60 -54.99
N ASP A 119 -31.01 6.30 -54.04
CA ASP A 119 -32.34 5.97 -53.46
C ASP A 119 -32.43 4.49 -53.03
N ASN A 120 -31.28 3.91 -52.70
CA ASN A 120 -31.06 2.48 -52.57
C ASN A 120 -31.04 2.07 -51.09
N PHE A 121 -31.94 2.68 -50.32
CA PHE A 121 -32.14 2.39 -48.91
C PHE A 121 -33.60 1.99 -48.69
N ASP A 122 -33.83 1.01 -47.84
CA ASP A 122 -35.17 0.58 -47.44
C ASP A 122 -35.36 0.62 -45.92
N GLU A 123 -36.53 0.19 -45.43
CA GLU A 123 -36.85 0.19 -44.00
C GLU A 123 -35.88 -0.67 -43.18
N ARG A 124 -35.19 -1.65 -43.79
CA ARG A 124 -34.19 -2.48 -43.13
C ARG A 124 -32.91 -1.70 -42.88
N ASP A 125 -32.45 -0.89 -43.84
CA ASP A 125 -31.28 -0.02 -43.66
C ASP A 125 -31.53 1.00 -42.55
N LEU A 126 -32.73 1.60 -42.56
CA LEU A 126 -33.18 2.52 -41.51
C LEU A 126 -33.23 1.84 -40.13
N ALA A 127 -33.72 0.60 -40.05
CA ALA A 127 -33.72 -0.17 -38.81
C ALA A 127 -32.29 -0.46 -38.32
N ILE A 128 -31.37 -0.84 -39.22
CA ILE A 128 -29.96 -1.11 -38.90
C ILE A 128 -29.26 0.15 -38.36
N TRP A 129 -29.43 1.30 -39.01
CA TRP A 129 -28.83 2.55 -38.56
C TRP A 129 -29.37 2.98 -37.21
N LYS A 130 -30.67 2.82 -36.98
CA LYS A 130 -31.30 3.13 -35.70
C LYS A 130 -30.79 2.22 -34.58
N GLU A 131 -30.66 0.92 -34.84
CA GLU A 131 -30.09 -0.03 -33.87
C GLU A 131 -28.63 0.30 -33.53
N LYS A 132 -27.80 0.61 -34.54
CA LYS A 132 -26.40 1.02 -34.34
C LYS A 132 -26.31 2.31 -33.51
N LEU A 133 -27.15 3.28 -33.82
CA LEU A 133 -27.22 4.55 -33.09
C LEU A 133 -27.65 4.35 -31.64
N ASP A 134 -28.64 3.51 -31.38
CA ASP A 134 -29.11 3.24 -30.02
C ASP A 134 -28.05 2.48 -29.20
N LYS A 135 -27.33 1.52 -29.79
CA LYS A 135 -26.17 0.86 -29.16
C LYS A 135 -25.06 1.86 -28.82
N LEU A 136 -24.76 2.81 -29.70
CA LEU A 136 -23.78 3.87 -29.45
C LEU A 136 -24.20 4.77 -28.28
N LYS A 137 -25.48 5.16 -28.22
CA LYS A 137 -26.00 5.94 -27.08
C LYS A 137 -25.84 5.18 -25.77
N GLU A 138 -26.11 3.89 -25.75
CA GLU A 138 -25.94 3.06 -24.54
C GLU A 138 -24.47 3.04 -24.08
N ILE A 139 -23.54 2.79 -25.00
CA ILE A 139 -22.09 2.76 -24.71
C ILE A 139 -21.60 4.11 -24.17
N ILE A 140 -22.04 5.22 -24.79
CA ILE A 140 -21.68 6.58 -24.35
C ILE A 140 -22.27 6.88 -22.97
N SER A 141 -23.51 6.43 -22.70
CA SER A 141 -24.18 6.66 -21.41
C SER A 141 -23.54 5.87 -20.25
N LYS A 142 -22.84 4.78 -20.54
CA LYS A 142 -22.17 3.91 -19.57
C LYS A 142 -20.78 3.50 -20.07
N PRO A 143 -19.76 4.38 -19.90
CA PRO A 143 -18.40 4.04 -20.28
C PRO A 143 -17.93 2.81 -19.49
N ASN A 144 -17.30 1.87 -20.20
CA ASN A 144 -16.94 0.55 -19.68
C ASN A 144 -15.65 0.59 -18.85
N ILE A 145 -15.56 1.51 -17.89
CA ILE A 145 -14.39 1.75 -17.05
C ILE A 145 -14.72 1.35 -15.60
N SER A 146 -13.73 0.80 -14.90
CA SER A 146 -13.81 0.46 -13.48
C SER A 146 -12.56 0.97 -12.74
N VAL A 147 -12.80 1.68 -11.63
CA VAL A 147 -11.75 2.12 -10.71
C VAL A 147 -11.91 1.31 -9.42
N LYS A 148 -10.87 0.59 -9.03
CA LYS A 148 -10.87 -0.22 -7.80
C LYS A 148 -9.56 -0.06 -7.06
N GLU A 149 -9.67 -0.05 -5.73
CA GLU A 149 -8.51 -0.16 -4.86
C GLU A 149 -8.13 -1.65 -4.74
N GLN A 150 -6.90 -1.98 -5.12
CA GLN A 150 -6.39 -3.33 -5.07
C GLN A 150 -5.34 -3.46 -3.97
N LYS A 151 -5.65 -4.28 -2.98
CA LYS A 151 -4.71 -4.65 -1.93
C LYS A 151 -3.68 -5.61 -2.50
N ILE A 152 -2.41 -5.22 -2.43
CA ILE A 152 -1.27 -6.07 -2.79
C ILE A 152 -0.64 -6.51 -1.48
N GLU A 153 -0.59 -7.82 -1.24
CA GLU A 153 -0.16 -8.40 0.04
C GLU A 153 1.25 -7.97 0.48
N SER A 154 2.09 -7.52 -0.45
CA SER A 154 3.44 -7.03 -0.21
C SER A 154 3.57 -5.49 -0.19
N SER A 155 2.49 -4.75 -0.39
CA SER A 155 2.52 -3.28 -0.43
C SER A 155 1.95 -2.68 0.84
N PHE A 156 2.67 -1.71 1.42
CA PHE A 156 2.18 -0.90 2.54
C PHE A 156 0.96 -0.05 2.14
N ILE A 157 0.79 0.23 0.84
CA ILE A 157 -0.26 1.09 0.30
C ILE A 157 -0.97 0.32 -0.82
N ASN A 158 -2.30 0.29 -0.77
CA ASN A 158 -3.10 -0.33 -1.84
C ASN A 158 -2.93 0.45 -3.14
N GLU A 159 -2.87 -0.27 -4.25
CA GLU A 159 -2.73 0.34 -5.57
C GLU A 159 -4.11 0.67 -6.12
N ILE A 160 -4.33 1.90 -6.57
CA ILE A 160 -5.53 2.25 -7.33
C ILE A 160 -5.29 1.83 -8.77
N ARG A 161 -6.10 0.89 -9.26
CA ARG A 161 -6.05 0.47 -10.67
C ARG A 161 -7.30 0.91 -11.40
N VAL A 162 -7.07 1.43 -12.59
CA VAL A 162 -8.11 1.72 -13.58
C VAL A 162 -8.02 0.64 -14.64
N ASN A 163 -9.10 -0.10 -14.82
CA ASN A 163 -9.18 -1.14 -15.84
C ASN A 163 -10.44 -0.93 -16.67
N GLU A 164 -10.44 -1.47 -17.88
CA GLU A 164 -11.68 -1.70 -18.60
C GLU A 164 -12.50 -2.76 -17.88
N ARG A 165 -13.81 -2.57 -17.88
CA ARG A 165 -14.73 -3.40 -17.12
C ARG A 165 -15.07 -4.64 -17.98
N ASP A 166 -14.50 -5.79 -17.62
CA ASP A 166 -14.86 -7.08 -18.23
C ASP A 166 -16.26 -7.49 -17.75
N VAL A 167 -17.16 -7.75 -18.71
CA VAL A 167 -18.55 -8.13 -18.45
C VAL A 167 -18.93 -9.38 -19.23
N PHE A 168 -19.78 -10.21 -18.63
CA PHE A 168 -20.43 -11.33 -19.28
C PHE A 168 -21.47 -10.82 -20.30
N ASP A 169 -21.64 -11.55 -21.40
CA ASP A 169 -22.51 -11.12 -22.51
C ASP A 169 -23.46 -12.22 -22.95
N GLN A 170 -22.98 -13.46 -23.02
CA GLN A 170 -23.76 -14.59 -23.51
C GLN A 170 -23.76 -15.72 -22.48
N THR A 171 -24.89 -16.42 -22.40
CA THR A 171 -25.04 -17.63 -21.57
C THR A 171 -25.67 -18.75 -22.40
N CYS A 172 -25.33 -19.98 -22.07
CA CYS A 172 -25.98 -21.19 -22.55
C CYS A 172 -26.19 -22.13 -21.36
N GLY A 173 -27.33 -22.84 -21.32
CA GLY A 173 -27.67 -23.71 -20.20
C GLY A 173 -28.24 -22.99 -18.98
N ASP A 174 -28.16 -23.63 -17.81
CA ASP A 174 -28.84 -23.17 -16.58
C ASP A 174 -28.01 -22.12 -15.81
N VAL A 175 -27.62 -21.06 -16.54
CA VAL A 175 -26.78 -19.98 -16.04
C VAL A 175 -27.43 -18.64 -16.29
N HIS A 176 -27.41 -17.80 -15.25
CA HIS A 176 -27.96 -16.46 -15.28
C HIS A 176 -26.90 -15.43 -14.93
N ILE A 177 -26.93 -14.31 -15.64
CA ILE A 177 -26.05 -13.18 -15.37
C ILE A 177 -26.80 -12.18 -14.47
N LYS A 178 -26.12 -11.67 -13.43
CA LYS A 178 -26.60 -10.69 -12.46
C LYS A 178 -25.56 -9.58 -12.28
N GLU A 179 -25.93 -8.56 -11.50
CA GLU A 179 -25.06 -7.44 -11.10
C GLU A 179 -24.39 -6.73 -12.29
N GLU A 180 -25.20 -6.14 -13.18
CA GLU A 180 -24.71 -5.41 -14.37
C GLU A 180 -23.70 -6.21 -15.20
N ASN A 181 -23.98 -7.50 -15.38
CA ASN A 181 -23.14 -8.41 -16.14
C ASN A 181 -21.79 -8.81 -15.50
N GLN A 182 -21.66 -8.70 -14.17
CA GLN A 182 -20.45 -9.08 -13.45
C GLN A 182 -20.56 -10.38 -12.65
N LEU A 183 -21.78 -10.86 -12.39
CA LEU A 183 -22.00 -12.07 -11.61
C LEU A 183 -22.66 -13.16 -12.47
N ALA A 184 -22.06 -14.33 -12.46
CA ALA A 184 -22.57 -15.54 -13.09
C ALA A 184 -23.16 -16.46 -12.01
N CYS A 185 -24.44 -16.80 -12.13
CA CYS A 185 -25.13 -17.70 -11.21
C CYS A 185 -25.60 -18.95 -11.94
N HIS A 186 -25.12 -20.12 -11.52
CA HIS A 186 -25.64 -21.41 -11.99
C HIS A 186 -26.65 -21.95 -10.98
N ASN A 187 -27.85 -22.34 -11.42
CA ASN A 187 -28.88 -22.88 -10.53
C ASN A 187 -28.72 -24.40 -10.42
N PHE A 188 -28.41 -24.92 -9.22
CA PHE A 188 -28.00 -26.33 -9.06
C PHE A 188 -29.17 -27.33 -8.97
N ASN A 189 -30.40 -26.93 -9.32
CA ASN A 189 -31.60 -27.66 -8.90
C ASN A 189 -32.20 -28.64 -9.91
N LEU A 190 -31.70 -28.74 -11.15
CA LEU A 190 -32.21 -29.70 -12.13
C LEU A 190 -31.05 -30.33 -12.91
N PHE A 191 -30.85 -31.65 -12.72
CA PHE A 191 -30.08 -32.58 -13.56
C PHE A 191 -28.89 -31.99 -14.34
N ALA A 192 -27.67 -32.04 -13.77
CA ALA A 192 -26.37 -31.97 -14.46
C ALA A 192 -26.36 -31.25 -15.83
N SER A 193 -26.92 -30.04 -15.88
CA SER A 193 -27.04 -29.29 -17.13
C SER A 193 -25.74 -28.56 -17.39
N HIS A 194 -25.19 -28.71 -18.59
CA HIS A 194 -24.02 -27.95 -19.00
C HIS A 194 -24.37 -26.46 -19.04
N GLY A 195 -23.59 -25.63 -18.33
CA GLY A 195 -23.69 -24.18 -18.34
C GLY A 195 -22.45 -23.55 -18.96
N GLU A 196 -22.62 -22.69 -19.96
CA GLU A 196 -21.57 -21.92 -20.61
C GLU A 196 -21.84 -20.43 -20.44
N ILE A 197 -20.78 -19.64 -20.21
CA ILE A 197 -20.84 -18.17 -20.21
C ILE A 197 -19.70 -17.64 -21.05
N ARG A 198 -19.98 -16.60 -21.83
CA ARG A 198 -18.98 -15.85 -22.60
C ARG A 198 -18.99 -14.38 -22.22
N GLY A 199 -17.81 -13.78 -22.20
CA GLY A 199 -17.64 -12.33 -22.11
C GLY A 199 -17.91 -11.63 -23.44
N LYS A 200 -18.03 -10.30 -23.40
CA LYS A 200 -18.31 -9.47 -24.60
C LYS A 200 -17.16 -9.41 -25.61
N ARG A 201 -15.96 -9.84 -25.23
CA ARG A 201 -14.75 -9.79 -26.06
C ARG A 201 -14.36 -11.19 -26.51
N GLU A 202 -14.01 -11.33 -27.79
CA GLU A 202 -13.27 -12.50 -28.25
C GLU A 202 -11.86 -12.43 -27.63
N TYR A 203 -11.52 -13.41 -26.79
CA TYR A 203 -10.15 -13.56 -26.31
C TYR A 203 -9.28 -14.01 -27.48
N SER A 204 -8.70 -13.05 -28.20
CA SER A 204 -7.70 -13.32 -29.22
C SER A 204 -6.49 -14.01 -28.58
N ASN A 205 -5.94 -14.96 -29.33
CA ASN A 205 -4.92 -15.94 -28.93
C ASN A 205 -3.91 -15.39 -27.90
N GLY A 206 -3.78 -16.05 -26.75
CA GLY A 206 -2.88 -15.63 -25.68
C GLY A 206 -3.17 -16.32 -24.34
N ILE A 207 -2.34 -16.07 -23.33
CA ILE A 207 -2.58 -16.52 -21.95
C ILE A 207 -3.34 -15.41 -21.21
N HIS A 208 -4.64 -15.60 -21.02
CA HIS A 208 -5.50 -14.67 -20.28
C HIS A 208 -5.66 -15.14 -18.83
N ARG A 209 -5.31 -14.29 -17.86
CA ARG A 209 -5.42 -14.62 -16.43
C ARG A 209 -6.82 -14.27 -15.92
N ILE A 210 -7.73 -15.23 -16.00
CA ILE A 210 -9.08 -15.09 -15.46
C ILE A 210 -9.04 -15.46 -13.97
N ARG A 211 -9.60 -14.60 -13.11
CA ARG A 211 -9.83 -14.90 -11.70
C ARG A 211 -11.32 -15.11 -11.48
N LEU A 212 -11.72 -16.36 -11.31
CA LEU A 212 -13.08 -16.73 -10.93
C LEU A 212 -13.14 -16.90 -9.41
N LYS A 213 -14.09 -16.23 -8.77
CA LYS A 213 -14.47 -16.51 -7.39
C LYS A 213 -15.74 -17.33 -7.44
N ILE A 214 -15.66 -18.60 -7.06
CA ILE A 214 -16.82 -19.49 -7.00
C ILE A 214 -17.33 -19.46 -5.57
N GLU A 215 -18.56 -19.00 -5.38
CA GLU A 215 -19.22 -18.93 -4.09
C GLU A 215 -20.43 -19.87 -4.12
N THR A 216 -20.50 -20.80 -3.17
CA THR A 216 -21.73 -21.55 -2.90
C THR A 216 -22.63 -20.68 -2.04
N LEU A 217 -23.80 -20.31 -2.57
CA LEU A 217 -24.85 -19.72 -1.74
C LEU A 217 -25.36 -20.81 -0.80
N ASP A 218 -25.14 -20.64 0.51
CA ASP A 218 -25.75 -21.48 1.53
C ASP A 218 -27.27 -21.36 1.40
N ILE A 219 -27.90 -22.38 0.83
CA ILE A 219 -29.35 -22.55 0.91
C ILE A 219 -29.62 -22.94 2.36
N HIS A 220 -29.94 -21.96 3.20
CA HIS A 220 -30.48 -22.25 4.53
C HIS A 220 -31.85 -22.96 4.38
N PRO A 221 -32.07 -24.08 5.09
CA PRO A 221 -33.32 -24.82 5.03
C PRO A 221 -34.51 -24.04 5.59
#